data_AF-A0AAV0XCP4-F1
#
_entry.id   AF-A0AAV0XCP4-F1
#
_cell.length_a   1.000
_cell.length_b   1.000
_cell.length_c   1.000
_cell.angle_alpha   90.00
_cell.angle_beta   90.00
_cell.angle_gamma   90.00
#
_symmetry.space_group_name_H-M   'P 1'
#
loop_
_entity.id
_entity.type
_entity.pdbx_description
1 polymer ?
#
loop_
_entity_poly.entity_id
_entity_poly.type
_entity_poly.pdbx_seq_one_letter_code
_entity_poly.pdbx_strand_id
1 'polypeptide(L)'
;MEWSQDKTVQLIEIYRLHPVLWDCKLSEYKLREKRHDAWNEIANSLNVEKDEVERKIKNLTNHFSRESKRVREEKIANTKSGSGDSTYEGKWFAFKSMEFL
;
A
#
# COMPACT_ATOMS: atom_id res chain seq x y z
N MET A 1 18.33 -3.58 4.15
CA MET A 1 18.40 -3.73 2.67
C MET A 1 18.00 -2.40 2.01
N GLU A 2 18.61 -2.00 0.89
CA GLU A 2 18.22 -0.79 0.17
C GLU A 2 17.09 -1.13 -0.82
N TRP A 3 15.92 -0.51 -0.66
CA TRP A 3 14.76 -0.75 -1.51
C TRP A 3 14.73 0.28 -2.64
N SER A 4 15.07 -0.15 -3.85
CA SER A 4 14.95 0.67 -5.06
C SER A 4 13.48 0.97 -5.38
N GLN A 5 13.23 2.01 -6.17
CA GLN A 5 11.87 2.37 -6.62
C GLN A 5 11.21 1.20 -7.36
N ASP A 6 11.94 0.57 -8.29
CA ASP A 6 11.43 -0.56 -9.08
C ASP A 6 11.00 -1.75 -8.20
N LYS A 7 11.88 -2.20 -7.29
CA LYS A 7 11.55 -3.23 -6.28
C LYS A 7 10.35 -2.85 -5.42
N THR A 8 10.23 -1.57 -5.07
CA THR A 8 9.09 -1.09 -4.26
C THR A 8 7.79 -1.16 -5.06
N VAL A 9 7.80 -0.77 -6.34
CA VAL A 9 6.64 -0.89 -7.22
C VAL A 9 6.25 -2.35 -7.40
N GLN A 10 7.21 -3.23 -7.73
CA GLN A 10 6.97 -4.67 -7.86
C GLN A 10 6.37 -5.25 -6.57
N LEU A 11 6.91 -4.88 -5.40
CA LEU A 11 6.36 -5.31 -4.12
C LEU A 11 4.89 -4.91 -3.94
N ILE A 12 4.53 -3.68 -4.30
CA ILE A 12 3.16 -3.18 -4.20
C ILE A 12 2.24 -3.92 -5.19
N GLU A 13 2.71 -4.19 -6.40
CA GLU A 13 1.95 -4.94 -7.41
C GLU A 13 1.66 -6.37 -6.95
N ILE A 14 2.66 -7.09 -6.43
CA ILE A 14 2.45 -8.44 -5.91
C ILE A 14 1.50 -8.37 -4.69
N TYR A 15 1.70 -7.43 -3.78
CA TYR A 15 0.81 -7.22 -2.63
C TYR A 15 -0.64 -6.95 -3.05
N ARG A 16 -0.85 -6.21 -4.15
CA ARG A 16 -2.17 -5.97 -4.75
C ARG A 16 -2.83 -7.26 -5.22
N LEU A 17 -2.05 -8.18 -5.80
CA LEU A 17 -2.53 -9.50 -6.27
C LEU A 17 -2.91 -10.44 -5.12
N HIS A 18 -2.51 -10.15 -3.87
CA HIS A 18 -2.87 -10.91 -2.68
C HIS A 18 -3.89 -10.15 -1.81
N PRO A 19 -5.19 -10.13 -2.20
CA PRO A 19 -6.23 -9.47 -1.41
C PRO A 19 -6.39 -10.08 -0.02
N VAL A 20 -5.94 -11.32 0.20
CA VAL A 20 -5.92 -11.95 1.53
C VAL A 20 -5.10 -11.17 2.57
N LEU A 21 -4.22 -10.25 2.14
CA LEU A 21 -3.38 -9.45 3.03
C LEU A 21 -4.00 -8.11 3.44
N TRP A 22 -4.88 -7.55 2.61
CA TRP A 22 -5.42 -6.20 2.81
C TRP A 22 -6.95 -6.11 2.76
N ASP A 23 -7.62 -7.02 2.06
CA ASP A 23 -9.07 -7.01 1.92
C ASP A 23 -9.74 -7.69 3.13
N CYS A 24 -10.24 -6.86 4.05
CA CYS A 24 -10.95 -7.32 5.24
C CYS A 24 -12.30 -8.00 4.93
N LYS A 25 -12.80 -7.93 3.68
CA LYS A 25 -14.07 -8.58 3.29
C LYS A 25 -13.86 -10.04 2.93
N LEU A 26 -12.64 -10.45 2.56
CA LEU A 26 -12.32 -11.84 2.32
C LEU A 26 -12.36 -12.67 3.61
N SER A 27 -13.02 -13.83 3.54
CA SER A 27 -12.95 -14.81 4.62
C SER A 27 -11.51 -15.30 4.84
N GLU A 28 -10.71 -15.35 3.77
CA GLU A 28 -9.30 -15.73 3.80
C GLU A 28 -8.42 -14.73 4.56
N TYR A 29 -8.81 -13.44 4.64
CA TYR A 29 -8.10 -12.46 5.47
C TYR A 29 -8.11 -12.85 6.95
N LYS A 30 -9.16 -13.55 7.41
CA LYS A 30 -9.22 -14.05 8.79
C LYS A 30 -8.29 -15.26 8.99
N LEU A 31 -8.01 -16.01 7.93
CA LEU A 31 -7.14 -17.18 7.99
C LEU A 31 -5.68 -16.73 8.16
N ARG A 32 -5.08 -17.12 9.29
CA ARG A 32 -3.66 -16.82 9.59
C ARG A 32 -2.72 -17.53 8.61
N GLU A 33 -3.09 -18.75 8.21
CA GLU A 33 -2.29 -19.58 7.30
C GLU A 33 -2.20 -18.95 5.90
N LYS A 34 -3.34 -18.56 5.32
CA LYS A 34 -3.39 -17.90 4.00
C LYS A 34 -2.60 -16.59 3.96
N ARG A 35 -2.68 -15.79 5.03
CA ARG A 35 -1.85 -14.57 5.15
C ARG A 35 -0.37 -14.90 5.23
N HIS A 36 0.00 -15.91 6.01
CA HIS A 36 1.39 -16.33 6.13
C HIS A 36 1.93 -16.83 4.78
N ASP A 37 1.14 -17.62 4.06
CA ASP A 37 1.47 -18.16 2.74
C ASP A 37 1.66 -17.05 1.71
N ALA A 38 0.72 -16.10 1.63
CA ALA A 38 0.83 -14.95 0.75
C ALA A 38 2.08 -14.10 1.04
N TRP A 39 2.44 -13.89 2.30
CA TRP A 39 3.68 -13.19 2.64
C TRP A 39 4.93 -13.97 2.20
N ASN A 40 4.93 -15.29 2.34
CA ASN A 40 6.03 -16.13 1.86
C ASN A 40 6.13 -16.12 0.34
N GLU A 41 5.00 -16.16 -0.38
CA GLU A 41 4.96 -16.06 -1.85
C GLU A 41 5.58 -14.75 -2.35
N ILE A 42 5.23 -13.61 -1.71
CA ILE A 42 5.81 -12.30 -2.03
C ILE A 42 7.32 -12.29 -1.74
N ALA A 43 7.71 -12.81 -0.57
CA ALA A 43 9.11 -12.91 -0.14
C ALA A 43 9.95 -13.75 -1.12
N ASN A 44 9.45 -14.92 -1.50
CA ASN A 44 10.09 -15.81 -2.46
C ASN A 44 10.18 -15.16 -3.86
N SER A 45 9.10 -14.51 -4.31
CA SER A 45 9.05 -13.85 -5.63
C SER A 45 10.07 -12.72 -5.75
N LEU A 46 10.27 -11.94 -4.68
CA LEU A 46 11.25 -10.85 -4.65
C LEU A 46 12.66 -11.31 -4.23
N ASN A 47 12.80 -12.57 -3.82
CA ASN A 47 13.99 -13.11 -3.18
C ASN A 47 14.44 -12.28 -1.96
N VAL A 48 13.49 -11.90 -1.12
CA VAL A 48 13.68 -11.09 0.09
C VAL A 48 13.12 -11.86 1.28
N GLU A 49 13.64 -11.60 2.47
CA GLU A 49 13.09 -12.18 3.69
C GLU A 49 11.67 -11.66 3.97
N LYS A 50 10.79 -12.56 4.40
CA LYS A 50 9.40 -12.24 4.75
C LYS A 50 9.28 -11.05 5.71
N ASP A 51 10.13 -11.00 6.74
CA ASP A 51 10.11 -9.94 7.75
C ASP A 51 10.47 -8.56 7.15
N GLU A 52 11.45 -8.52 6.23
CA GLU A 52 11.83 -7.31 5.51
C GLU A 52 10.70 -6.83 4.58
N VAL A 53 10.02 -7.75 3.90
CA VAL A 53 8.86 -7.47 3.06
C VAL A 53 7.70 -6.90 3.90
N GLU A 54 7.36 -7.55 5.01
CA GLU A 54 6.32 -7.09 5.93
C GLU A 54 6.64 -5.70 6.49
N ARG A 55 7.88 -5.47 6.97
CA ARG A 55 8.31 -4.13 7.41
C ARG A 55 8.19 -3.11 6.30
N LYS A 56 8.57 -3.45 5.07
CA LYS A 56 8.51 -2.52 3.95
C LYS A 56 7.07 -2.15 3.61
N ILE A 57 6.19 -3.13 3.40
CA ILE A 57 4.76 -2.88 3.16
C ILE A 57 4.15 -2.08 4.31
N LYS A 58 4.46 -2.41 5.57
CA LYS A 58 3.93 -1.68 6.73
C LYS A 58 4.36 -0.21 6.73
N ASN A 59 5.62 0.07 6.38
CA ASN A 59 6.08 1.44 6.21
C ASN A 59 5.37 2.15 5.05
N LEU A 60 5.20 1.49 3.92
CA LEU A 60 4.50 2.02 2.75
C LEU A 60 3.02 2.33 3.07
N THR A 61 2.28 1.39 3.66
CA THR A 61 0.87 1.59 4.05
C THR A 61 0.70 2.68 5.10
N ASN A 62 1.62 2.80 6.06
CA ASN A 62 1.61 3.89 7.02
C ASN A 62 1.88 5.25 6.35
N HIS A 63 2.82 5.30 5.39
CA HIS A 63 3.08 6.49 4.58
C HIS A 63 1.85 6.86 3.74
N PHE A 64 1.24 5.87 3.07
CA PHE A 64 0.01 6.03 2.30
C PHE A 64 -1.14 6.55 3.16
N SER A 65 -1.37 5.98 4.34
CA SER A 65 -2.45 6.40 5.25
C SER A 65 -2.28 7.84 5.70
N ARG A 66 -1.04 8.26 5.99
CA ARG A 66 -0.73 9.65 6.35
C ARG A 66 -0.95 10.60 5.19
N GLU A 67 -0.49 10.23 4.00
CA GLU A 67 -0.65 11.04 2.79
C GLU A 67 -2.13 11.13 2.39
N SER A 68 -2.84 10.00 2.31
CA SER A 68 -4.26 9.93 2.00
C SER A 68 -5.11 10.73 2.99
N LYS A 69 -4.77 10.69 4.29
CA LYS A 69 -5.42 11.54 5.29
C LYS A 69 -5.18 13.03 5.00
N ARG A 70 -3.94 13.45 4.71
CA ARG A 70 -3.63 14.84 4.36
C ARG A 70 -4.40 15.30 3.13
N VAL A 71 -4.40 14.51 2.06
CA VAL A 71 -5.15 14.79 0.83
C VAL A 71 -6.64 14.94 1.11
N ARG A 72 -7.20 14.06 1.95
CA ARG A 72 -8.60 14.12 2.36
C ARG A 72 -8.89 15.37 3.19
N GLU A 73 -8.04 15.71 4.14
CA GLU A 73 -8.15 16.91 4.96
C GLU A 73 -8.03 18.19 4.12
N GLU A 74 -7.09 18.25 3.16
CA GLU A 74 -6.94 19.36 2.22
C GLU A 74 -8.18 19.51 1.32
N LYS A 75 -8.72 18.40 0.77
CA LYS A 75 -9.98 18.43 0.01
C LYS A 75 -11.17 18.93 0.82
N ILE A 76 -11.29 18.49 2.08
CA ILE A 76 -12.36 18.94 2.99
C ILE A 76 -12.19 20.43 3.35
N ALA A 77 -10.96 20.88 3.62
CA ALA A 77 -10.67 22.27 3.92
C ALA A 77 -10.95 23.20 2.72
N ASN A 78 -10.61 22.75 1.50
CA ASN A 78 -10.83 23.51 0.27
C ASN A 78 -12.33 23.54 -0.13
N THR A 79 -13.12 22.51 0.19
CA THR A 79 -14.59 22.50 -0.08
C THR A 79 -15.35 23.61 0.66
N LYS A 80 -14.80 24.20 1.73
CA LYS A 80 -15.41 25.36 2.43
C LYS A 80 -15.18 26.70 1.73
N SER A 81 -14.30 26.76 0.75
CA SER A 81 -14.05 27.93 -0.10
C SER A 81 -14.07 27.45 -1.54
N GLY A 82 -15.26 27.37 -2.15
CA GLY A 82 -15.45 26.72 -3.44
C GLY A 82 -14.42 27.12 -4.49
N SER A 83 -13.51 26.20 -4.81
CA SER A 83 -12.75 26.07 -6.07
C SER A 83 -11.61 25.08 -5.87
N GLY A 84 -11.65 23.92 -6.53
CA GLY A 84 -10.44 23.15 -6.75
C GLY A 84 -10.67 21.67 -6.88
N ASP A 85 -10.82 21.21 -8.13
CA ASP A 85 -10.39 19.88 -8.53
C ASP A 85 -8.87 19.76 -8.28
N SER A 86 -8.48 19.54 -7.02
CA SER A 86 -7.11 19.19 -6.71
C SER A 86 -7.01 17.68 -6.88
N THR A 87 -6.84 17.25 -8.13
CA THR A 87 -6.30 15.94 -8.45
C THR A 87 -4.89 15.90 -7.87
N TYR A 88 -4.79 15.48 -6.61
CA TYR A 88 -3.52 15.36 -5.91
C TYR A 88 -2.77 14.20 -6.54
N GLU A 89 -1.96 14.51 -7.55
CA GLU A 89 -0.93 13.62 -8.05
C GLU A 89 0.13 13.51 -6.96
N GLY A 90 -0.08 12.57 -6.04
CA GLY A 90 0.85 12.35 -4.94
C GLY A 90 2.27 12.25 -5.47
N LYS A 91 3.14 13.18 -5.02
CA LYS A 91 4.58 13.20 -5.33
C LYS A 91 5.28 11.86 -5.07
N TRP A 92 4.64 11.00 -4.29
CA TRP A 92 5.13 9.70 -3.97
C TRP A 92 4.82 8.70 -5.09
N PHE A 93 5.87 8.21 -5.75
CA PHE A 93 5.77 7.27 -6.89
C PHE A 93 4.93 6.01 -6.60
N ALA A 94 4.86 5.58 -5.34
CA ALA A 94 4.09 4.42 -4.90
C ALA A 94 2.62 4.74 -4.55
N PHE A 95 2.24 6.02 -4.46
CA PHE A 95 0.88 6.43 -4.09
C PHE A 95 -0.16 5.88 -5.05
N LYS A 96 0.07 6.06 -6.37
CA LYS A 96 -0.82 5.55 -7.42
C LYS A 96 -0.91 4.02 -7.40
N SER A 97 0.21 3.34 -7.13
CA SER A 97 0.23 1.89 -7.02
C SER A 97 -0.51 1.37 -5.79
N MET A 98 -0.62 2.16 -4.71
CA MET A 98 -1.31 1.80 -3.46
C MET A 98 -2.76 2.30 -3.40
N GLU A 99 -3.26 2.99 -4.42
CA GLU A 99 -4.63 3.55 -4.46
C GLU A 99 -5.73 2.48 -4.35
N PHE A 100 -5.41 1.20 -4.58
CA PHE A 100 -6.36 0.10 -4.41
C PHE A 100 -6.68 -0.25 -2.95
N LEU A 101 -5.91 0.27 -1.98
CA LEU A 101 -6.08 0.06 -0.54
C LEU A 101 -7.13 1.01 0.06
#